data_AF-A0A528TMA5-F1
#
_entry.id   AF-A0A528TMA5-F1
#
_cell.length_a   1.000
_cell.length_b   1.000
_cell.length_c   1.000
_cell.angle_alpha   90.00
_cell.angle_beta   90.00
_cell.angle_gamma   90.00
#
_symmetry.space_group_name_H-M   'P 1'
#
loop_
_entity.id
_entity.type
_entity.pdbx_description
1 polymer ?
#
loop_
_entity_poly.entity_id
_entity_poly.type
_entity_poly.pdbx_seq_one_letter_code
_entity_poly.pdbx_strand_id
1 'polypeptide(L)'
;RLLYVAMTRAKDSLHLVVPQRFYPHNQPARGDRHVYASRTRFIPASMLSAFEQSSWASAAITDDPRQKPGVKVDLGARMRGMWK
;
A
#
# COMPACT_ATOMS: atom_id res chain seq x y z
N ARG A 1 -12.09 -3.39 -22.62
CA ARG A 1 -12.23 -4.76 -23.14
C ARG A 1 -11.55 -5.80 -22.25
N LEU A 2 -10.35 -5.55 -21.71
CA LEU A 2 -9.64 -6.52 -20.87
C LEU A 2 -10.43 -7.03 -19.66
N LEU A 3 -11.07 -6.13 -18.88
CA LEU A 3 -11.89 -6.54 -17.73
C LEU A 3 -13.04 -7.48 -18.13
N TYR A 4 -13.75 -7.17 -19.21
CA TYR A 4 -14.84 -8.01 -19.71
C TYR A 4 -14.36 -9.44 -20.05
N VAL A 5 -13.18 -9.57 -20.65
CA VAL A 5 -12.59 -10.88 -20.95
C VAL A 5 -12.27 -11.62 -19.65
N ALA A 6 -11.67 -10.95 -18.65
CA ALA A 6 -11.44 -11.57 -17.34
C ALA A 6 -12.74 -12.06 -16.68
N MET A 7 -13.80 -11.26 -16.73
CA MET A 7 -15.13 -11.60 -16.17
C MET A 7 -15.79 -12.80 -16.85
N THR A 8 -15.63 -12.93 -18.17
CA THR A 8 -16.28 -13.99 -18.96
C THR A 8 -15.42 -15.24 -19.14
N ARG A 9 -14.11 -15.16 -18.84
CA ARG A 9 -13.17 -16.29 -18.91
C ARG A 9 -12.91 -16.94 -17.56
N ALA A 10 -13.21 -16.28 -16.45
CA ALA A 10 -13.19 -16.90 -15.13
C ALA A 10 -14.26 -18.01 -15.08
N LYS A 11 -13.83 -19.25 -14.80
CA LYS A 11 -14.72 -20.41 -14.75
C LYS A 11 -15.37 -20.59 -13.38
N ASP A 12 -14.54 -20.55 -12.34
CA ASP A 12 -14.95 -20.87 -10.96
C ASP A 12 -14.93 -19.62 -10.08
N SER A 13 -13.85 -18.82 -10.13
CA SER A 13 -13.75 -17.57 -9.38
C SER A 13 -12.96 -16.49 -10.13
N LEU A 14 -13.29 -15.23 -9.86
CA LEU A 14 -12.54 -14.06 -10.32
C LEU A 14 -12.10 -13.25 -9.10
N HIS A 15 -10.79 -13.16 -8.89
CA HIS A 15 -10.21 -12.31 -7.85
C HIS A 15 -9.59 -11.07 -8.48
N LEU A 16 -9.94 -9.90 -7.96
CA LEU A 16 -9.41 -8.63 -8.41
C LEU A 16 -8.58 -8.02 -7.28
N VAL A 17 -7.33 -7.65 -7.59
CA VAL A 17 -6.39 -7.06 -6.63
C VAL A 17 -6.09 -5.62 -7.02
N VAL A 18 -6.19 -4.71 -6.05
CA VAL A 18 -5.78 -3.31 -6.20
C VAL A 18 -4.54 -3.10 -5.32
N PRO A 19 -3.33 -3.09 -5.88
CA PRO A 19 -2.12 -2.89 -5.08
C PRO A 19 -2.09 -1.48 -4.53
N GLN A 20 -1.66 -1.29 -3.27
CA GLN A 20 -1.56 0.06 -2.71
C GLN A 20 -0.55 0.93 -3.49
N ARG A 21 0.60 0.37 -3.87
CA ARG A 21 1.68 1.06 -4.58
C ARG A 21 2.00 0.37 -5.89
N PHE A 22 2.07 1.14 -6.97
CA PHE A 22 2.52 0.69 -8.27
C PHE A 22 3.78 1.46 -8.67
N TYR A 23 4.85 0.74 -8.97
CA TYR A 23 6.14 1.34 -9.36
C TYR A 23 6.21 1.45 -10.88
N PRO A 24 6.35 2.67 -11.43
CA PRO A 24 6.48 2.86 -12.86
C PRO A 24 7.80 2.27 -13.36
N HIS A 25 7.77 1.78 -14.59
CA HIS A 25 8.97 1.29 -15.26
C HIS A 25 9.94 2.44 -15.58
N ASN A 26 11.20 2.10 -15.87
CA ASN A 26 12.27 3.04 -16.22
C ASN A 26 12.67 4.02 -15.09
N GLN A 27 12.62 3.57 -13.84
CA GLN A 27 13.21 4.29 -12.71
C GLN A 27 14.63 3.78 -12.41
N PRO A 28 15.51 4.62 -11.82
CA PRO A 28 16.84 4.19 -11.37
C PRO A 28 16.75 2.96 -10.45
N ALA A 29 17.84 2.16 -10.35
CA ALA A 29 17.87 0.94 -9.54
C ALA A 29 17.52 1.14 -8.05
N ARG A 30 17.66 2.37 -7.54
CA ARG A 30 17.27 2.79 -6.17
C ARG A 30 16.12 3.81 -6.16
N GLY A 31 15.32 3.85 -7.22
CA GLY A 31 14.15 4.73 -7.31
C GLY A 31 12.99 4.19 -6.48
N ASP A 32 12.37 5.06 -5.68
CA ASP A 32 11.17 4.77 -4.87
C ASP A 32 9.93 5.52 -5.38
N ARG A 33 9.94 5.92 -6.65
CA ARG A 33 8.79 6.60 -7.24
C ARG A 33 7.67 5.58 -7.36
N HIS A 34 6.51 5.88 -6.80
CA HIS A 34 5.33 5.06 -6.95
C HIS A 34 4.11 5.93 -7.16
N VAL A 35 3.10 5.34 -7.77
CA VAL A 35 1.74 5.90 -7.80
C VAL A 35 0.85 5.04 -6.92
N TYR A 36 -0.08 5.68 -6.22
CA TYR A 36 -1.11 4.97 -5.50
C TYR A 36 -2.14 4.45 -6.50
N ALA A 37 -2.44 3.14 -6.44
CA ALA A 37 -3.48 2.60 -7.30
C ALA A 37 -4.85 2.93 -6.72
N SER A 38 -5.77 3.30 -7.62
CA SER A 38 -7.18 3.49 -7.32
C SER A 38 -7.99 2.39 -7.98
N ARG A 39 -9.20 2.14 -7.46
CA ARG A 39 -10.15 1.25 -8.12
C ARG A 39 -10.42 1.74 -9.54
N THR A 40 -10.42 0.80 -10.50
CA THR A 40 -10.69 1.13 -11.91
C THR A 40 -12.10 1.69 -12.10
N ARG A 41 -12.26 2.62 -13.04
CA ARG A 41 -13.55 3.23 -13.39
C ARG A 41 -14.60 2.22 -13.87
N PHE A 42 -14.17 1.03 -14.29
CA PHE A 42 -15.06 -0.04 -14.72
C PHE A 42 -15.74 -0.79 -13.56
N ILE A 43 -15.34 -0.53 -12.31
CA ILE A 43 -15.96 -1.08 -11.10
C ILE A 43 -16.47 0.10 -10.26
N PRO A 44 -17.64 0.65 -10.61
CA PRO A 44 -18.26 1.74 -9.85
C PRO A 44 -18.72 1.24 -8.47
N ALA A 45 -19.00 2.19 -7.57
CA ALA A 45 -19.43 1.87 -6.20
C ALA A 45 -20.70 1.00 -6.15
N SER A 46 -21.63 1.20 -7.09
CA SER A 46 -22.87 0.42 -7.21
C SER A 46 -22.64 -1.06 -7.51
N MET A 47 -21.48 -1.44 -8.06
CA MET A 47 -21.16 -2.83 -8.39
C MET A 47 -20.47 -3.56 -7.22
N LEU A 48 -20.06 -2.87 -6.17
CA LEU A 48 -19.28 -3.47 -5.09
C LEU A 48 -20.04 -4.53 -4.30
N SER A 49 -21.37 -4.48 -4.29
CA SER A 49 -22.20 -5.51 -3.67
C SER A 49 -22.06 -6.88 -4.33
N ALA A 50 -21.57 -6.95 -5.58
CA ALA A 50 -21.31 -8.20 -6.29
C ALA A 50 -19.92 -8.79 -6.00
N PHE A 51 -19.09 -8.11 -5.20
CA PHE A 51 -17.74 -8.55 -4.84
C PHE A 51 -17.61 -8.73 -3.33
N GLU A 52 -16.87 -9.75 -2.94
CA GLU A 52 -16.29 -9.80 -1.60
C GLU A 52 -15.18 -8.74 -1.50
N GLN A 53 -15.25 -7.87 -0.50
CA GLN A 53 -14.30 -6.79 -0.30
C GLN A 53 -13.35 -7.15 0.84
N SER A 54 -12.07 -7.35 0.51
CA SER A 54 -11.03 -7.65 1.49
C SER A 54 -9.81 -6.74 1.31
N SER A 55 -9.09 -6.48 2.41
CA SER A 55 -7.83 -5.73 2.40
C SER A 55 -6.71 -6.60 3.01
N TRP A 56 -5.51 -6.51 2.43
CA TRP A 56 -4.36 -7.33 2.84
C TRP A 56 -3.79 -6.92 4.22
N ALA A 57 -4.23 -5.81 4.78
CA ALA A 57 -3.77 -5.33 6.07
C ALA A 57 -4.96 -4.89 6.92
N SER A 58 -5.73 -5.86 7.41
CA SER A 58 -6.24 -5.73 8.77
C SER A 58 -5.16 -6.24 9.71
N ALA A 59 -4.00 -5.58 9.74
CA ALA A 59 -3.22 -5.63 10.96
C ALA A 59 -4.12 -4.96 11.98
N ALA A 60 -4.71 -5.76 12.89
CA ALA A 60 -5.39 -5.19 14.04
C ALA A 60 -4.45 -4.11 14.57
N ILE A 61 -4.93 -2.87 14.61
CA ILE A 61 -4.19 -1.76 15.24
C ILE A 61 -4.10 -2.17 16.71
N THR A 62 -3.08 -2.95 17.02
CA THR A 62 -2.67 -3.22 18.38
C THR A 62 -2.00 -1.94 18.78
N ASP A 63 -2.66 -1.20 19.67
CA ASP A 63 -2.03 -0.08 20.37
C ASP A 63 -0.87 -0.67 21.19
N ASP A 64 0.28 -0.89 20.55
CA ASP A 64 1.49 -1.34 21.23
C ASP A 64 2.09 -0.10 21.91
N PRO A 65 2.06 0.00 23.25
CA PRO A 65 2.65 1.13 23.96
C PRO A 65 4.16 1.29 23.71
N ARG A 66 4.83 0.30 23.10
CA ARG A 66 6.23 0.38 22.65
C ARG A 66 6.42 1.15 21.33
N GLN A 67 5.36 1.39 20.55
CA GLN A 67 5.38 2.24 19.35
C GLN A 67 5.23 3.73 19.66
N LYS A 68 5.32 4.15 20.92
CA LYS A 68 5.50 5.56 21.25
C LYS A 68 6.85 6.01 20.69
N PRO A 69 6.93 7.12 19.93
CA PRO A 69 8.20 7.61 19.44
C PRO A 69 9.14 7.81 20.64
N GLY A 70 10.18 6.98 20.70
CA GLY A 70 11.21 7.06 21.72
C GLY A 70 11.80 8.47 21.76
N VAL A 71 12.19 8.90 22.95
CA VAL A 71 12.82 10.19 23.25
C VAL A 71 13.74 10.60 22.09
N LYS A 72 13.45 11.75 21.47
CA LYS A 72 14.29 12.31 20.40
C LYS A 72 15.63 12.72 21.00
N VAL A 73 16.65 11.87 20.86
CA VAL A 73 18.01 12.18 21.29
C VAL A 73 18.68 13.01 20.21
N ASP A 74 19.10 14.23 20.55
CA ASP A 74 19.93 15.06 19.67
C ASP A 74 21.37 14.53 19.65
N LEU A 75 21.66 13.72 18.64
CA LEU A 75 22.99 13.15 18.40
C LEU A 75 24.04 14.24 18.08
N GLY A 76 23.63 15.37 17.48
CA GLY A 76 24.53 16.47 17.13
C GLY A 76 25.01 17.25 18.35
N ALA A 77 24.16 17.39 19.37
CA ALA A 77 24.55 17.93 20.67
C ALA A 77 25.57 17.01 21.39
N ARG A 78 25.36 15.68 21.38
CA ARG A 78 26.31 14.72 21.99
C ARG A 78 27.67 14.74 21.31
N MET A 79 27.71 14.79 19.98
CA MET A 79 28.97 14.75 19.23
C MET A 79 29.83 16.00 19.48
N ARG A 80 29.23 17.19 19.60
CA ARG A 80 29.96 18.43 19.92
C ARG A 80 30.53 18.44 21.33
N GLY A 81 29.88 17.77 22.28
CA GLY A 81 30.38 17.65 23.66
C GLY A 81 31.60 16.76 23.83
N MET A 82 31.90 15.89 22.86
CA MET A 82 33.08 15.00 22.91
C MET A 82 34.39 15.68 22.50
N TRP A 83 34.33 16.89 21.93
CA TRP A 83 35.48 17.60 21.37
C TRP A 83 35.83 18.84 22.19
N LYS A 84 35.72 18.73 23.52
CA LYS A 84 36.18 19.73 24.48
C LYS A 84 37.20 19.11 25.43
#